data_AF-F7UZ61-F1
#
_entry.id   AF-F7UZ61-F1
#
_cell.length_a   1.000
_cell.length_b   1.000
_cell.length_c   1.000
_cell.angle_alpha   90.00
_cell.angle_beta   90.00
_cell.angle_gamma   90.00
#
_symmetry.space_group_name_H-M   'P 1'
#
loop_
_entity.id
_entity.type
_entity.pdbx_description
1 polymer ?
#
loop_
_entity_poly.entity_id
_entity_poly.type
_entity_poly.pdbx_seq_one_letter_code
_entity_poly.pdbx_strand_id
1 'polypeptide(L)'
;MSFESYDTFEAVKTRLDEIVEAVSDDELSLDDALVLYEEAVGLGLRASDLLEEHIEADREAVDELGDESDEGLVIQPVSDEVASTPLTAEDDTADETGEPVSA
;
A
#
# COMPACT_ATOMS: atom_id res chain seq x y z
N MET A 1 -18.69 0.05 -8.59
CA MET A 1 -19.34 0.39 -7.31
C MET A 1 -18.96 1.83 -7.00
N SER A 2 -19.90 2.69 -6.56
CA SER A 2 -19.53 4.04 -6.09
C SER A 2 -18.98 3.92 -4.67
N PHE A 3 -17.74 4.36 -4.46
CA PHE A 3 -17.10 4.44 -3.15
C PHE A 3 -17.28 5.83 -2.51
N GLU A 4 -18.15 6.67 -3.11
CA GLU A 4 -18.48 8.04 -2.69
C GLU A 4 -19.16 8.11 -1.31
N SER A 5 -19.55 6.99 -0.71
CA SER A 5 -20.06 6.97 0.68
C SER A 5 -18.94 6.91 1.73
N TYR A 6 -17.69 6.71 1.31
CA TYR A 6 -16.53 6.59 2.19
C TYR A 6 -15.62 7.82 2.03
N ASP A 7 -16.13 8.99 2.46
CA ASP A 7 -15.44 10.28 2.32
C ASP A 7 -14.44 10.59 3.44
N THR A 8 -14.30 9.68 4.42
CA THR A 8 -13.35 9.85 5.52
C THR A 8 -12.46 8.64 5.66
N PHE A 9 -11.21 8.86 6.09
CA PHE A 9 -10.27 7.78 6.40
C PHE A 9 -10.82 6.81 7.45
N GLU A 10 -11.58 7.30 8.43
CA GLU A 10 -12.19 6.45 9.44
C GLU A 10 -13.25 5.53 8.82
N ALA A 11 -14.12 6.06 7.96
CA ALA A 11 -15.13 5.25 7.27
C ALA A 11 -14.50 4.19 6.36
N VAL A 12 -13.45 4.55 5.61
CA VAL A 12 -12.69 3.60 4.77
C VAL A 12 -12.06 2.52 5.65
N LYS A 13 -11.41 2.90 6.75
CA LYS A 13 -10.74 1.97 7.65
C LYS A 13 -11.74 1.00 8.29
N THR A 14 -12.86 1.49 8.84
CA THR A 14 -13.88 0.64 9.43
C THR A 14 -14.37 -0.41 8.44
N ARG A 15 -14.59 -0.02 7.17
CA ARG A 15 -15.01 -0.98 6.14
C ARG A 15 -13.93 -2.00 5.79
N LEU A 16 -12.66 -1.58 5.72
CA LEU A 16 -11.55 -2.50 5.50
C LEU A 16 -11.42 -3.51 6.64
N ASP A 17 -11.62 -3.08 7.89
CA ASP A 17 -11.59 -3.97 9.06
C ASP A 17 -12.73 -5.02 9.00
N GLU A 18 -13.94 -4.61 8.60
CA GLU A 18 -15.07 -5.54 8.38
C GLU A 18 -14.78 -6.55 7.26
N ILE A 19 -14.16 -6.11 6.17
CA ILE A 19 -13.76 -6.99 5.06
C ILE A 19 -12.72 -8.01 5.55
N VAL A 20 -11.73 -7.59 6.34
CA VAL A 20 -10.73 -8.49 6.92
C VAL A 20 -11.38 -9.52 7.83
N GLU A 21 -12.33 -9.11 8.67
CA GLU A 21 -13.10 -10.03 9.52
C GLU A 21 -13.86 -11.07 8.69
N ALA A 22 -14.56 -10.63 7.64
CA ALA A 22 -15.32 -11.51 6.76
C ALA A 22 -14.42 -12.49 5.97
N VAL A 23 -13.29 -12.02 5.43
CA VAL A 23 -12.34 -12.87 4.68
C VAL A 23 -11.59 -13.84 5.59
N SER A 24 -11.52 -13.56 6.90
CA SER A 24 -10.92 -14.47 7.89
C SER A 24 -11.83 -15.67 8.23
N ASP A 25 -13.08 -15.69 7.76
CA ASP A 25 -13.99 -16.80 7.92
C ASP A 25 -13.72 -17.90 6.88
N ASP A 26 -13.31 -19.09 7.34
CA ASP A 26 -13.03 -20.25 6.49
C ASP A 26 -14.29 -20.83 5.81
N GLU A 27 -15.50 -20.47 6.27
CA GLU A 27 -16.77 -20.86 5.65
C GLU A 27 -17.17 -19.95 4.48
N LEU A 28 -16.47 -18.82 4.27
CA LEU A 28 -16.72 -17.91 3.15
C LEU A 28 -16.36 -18.57 1.82
N SER A 29 -17.24 -18.41 0.82
CA SER A 29 -16.96 -18.94 -0.52
C SER A 29 -15.82 -18.16 -1.20
N LEU A 30 -15.05 -18.83 -2.06
CA LEU A 30 -13.97 -18.18 -2.79
C LEU A 30 -14.49 -17.01 -3.65
N ASP A 31 -15.66 -17.17 -4.28
CA ASP A 31 -16.24 -16.11 -5.11
C ASP A 31 -16.59 -14.87 -4.26
N ASP A 32 -17.18 -15.07 -3.08
CA ASP A 32 -17.48 -13.97 -2.16
C ASP A 32 -16.21 -13.30 -1.62
N ALA A 33 -15.17 -14.09 -1.32
CA ALA A 33 -13.87 -13.56 -0.89
C ALA A 33 -13.21 -12.70 -1.98
N LEU A 34 -13.31 -13.11 -3.26
CA LEU A 34 -12.80 -12.32 -4.39
C LEU A 34 -13.56 -11.01 -4.55
N VAL A 35 -14.89 -11.02 -4.38
CA VAL A 35 -15.70 -9.79 -4.40
C VAL A 35 -15.28 -8.83 -3.28
N LEU A 36 -15.06 -9.33 -2.06
CA LEU A 36 -14.59 -8.52 -0.94
C LEU A 36 -13.17 -7.97 -1.17
N TYR A 37 -12.29 -8.72 -1.83
CA TYR A 37 -10.96 -8.25 -2.21
C TYR A 37 -11.04 -7.10 -3.22
N GLU A 38 -11.88 -7.21 -4.25
CA GLU A 38 -12.11 -6.13 -5.22
C GLU A 38 -12.67 -4.86 -4.55
N GLU A 39 -13.56 -5.03 -3.57
CA GLU A 39 -14.06 -3.92 -2.75
C GLU A 39 -12.93 -3.25 -1.95
N ALA A 40 -12.08 -4.03 -1.29
CA ALA A 40 -10.94 -3.52 -0.53
C ALA A 40 -9.94 -2.75 -1.41
N VAL A 41 -9.70 -3.21 -2.64
CA VAL A 41 -8.85 -2.49 -3.61
C VAL A 41 -9.47 -1.14 -3.96
N GLY A 42 -10.78 -1.10 -4.24
CA GLY A 42 -11.48 0.16 -4.52
C GLY A 42 -11.44 1.15 -3.35
N LEU A 43 -11.61 0.67 -2.12
CA LEU A 43 -11.47 1.46 -0.89
C LEU A 43 -10.05 1.99 -0.70
N GLY A 44 -9.03 1.19 -1.02
CA GLY A 44 -7.63 1.62 -0.98
C GLY A 44 -7.34 2.76 -1.94
N LEU A 45 -7.88 2.72 -3.16
CA LEU A 45 -7.77 3.81 -4.12
C LEU A 45 -8.47 5.07 -3.62
N ARG A 46 -9.68 4.94 -3.07
CA ARG A 46 -10.39 6.08 -2.46
C ARG A 46 -9.59 6.70 -1.31
N ALA A 47 -8.91 5.90 -0.49
CA ALA A 47 -8.03 6.42 0.56
C ALA A 47 -6.82 7.19 -0.01
N SER A 48 -6.26 6.75 -1.13
CA SER A 48 -5.21 7.51 -1.83
C SER A 48 -5.75 8.85 -2.35
N ASP A 49 -6.92 8.87 -2.97
CA ASP A 49 -7.57 10.11 -3.43
C ASP A 49 -7.82 11.08 -2.25
N LEU A 50 -8.34 10.59 -1.13
CA LEU A 50 -8.57 11.39 0.09
C LEU A 50 -7.26 11.96 0.67
N LEU A 51 -6.14 11.25 0.52
CA LEU A 51 -4.84 11.73 0.96
C LEU A 51 -4.36 12.89 0.09
N GLU A 52 -4.54 12.78 -1.23
CA GLU A 52 -4.23 13.85 -2.18
C GLU A 52 -5.11 15.08 -1.92
N GLU A 53 -6.41 14.91 -1.71
CA GLU A 53 -7.36 15.99 -1.39
C GLU A 53 -6.96 16.73 -0.09
N HIS A 54 -6.57 16.01 0.96
CA HIS A 54 -6.16 16.64 2.23
C HIS A 54 -4.85 17.43 2.09
N ILE A 55 -3.89 16.93 1.30
CA ILE A 55 -2.62 17.62 1.05
C ILE A 55 -2.85 18.90 0.23
N GLU A 56 -3.72 18.86 -0.79
CA GLU A 56 -4.04 20.05 -1.59
C GLU A 56 -4.79 21.09 -0.75
N ALA A 57 -5.75 20.67 0.08
CA ALA A 57 -6.45 21.57 1.00
C ALA A 57 -5.50 22.25 2.00
N ASP A 58 -4.55 21.50 2.56
CA ASP A 58 -3.51 22.04 3.46
C ASP A 58 -2.59 23.03 2.72
N ARG A 59 -2.25 22.74 1.46
CA ARG A 59 -1.41 23.62 0.64
C ARG A 59 -2.12 24.93 0.27
N GLU A 60 -3.38 24.86 -0.13
CA GLU A 60 -4.20 26.02 -0.49
C GLU A 60 -4.42 26.92 0.74
N ALA A 61 -4.64 26.32 1.92
CA ALA A 61 -4.74 27.06 3.18
C ALA A 61 -3.43 27.76 3.58
N VAL A 62 -2.27 27.20 3.25
CA VAL A 62 -0.96 27.84 3.50
C VAL A 62 -0.67 28.96 2.50
N ASP A 63 -1.07 28.80 1.23
CA ASP A 63 -0.91 29.82 0.19
C ASP A 63 -1.80 31.06 0.45
N GLU A 64 -3.03 30.84 0.94
CA GLU A 64 -3.96 31.93 1.32
C GLU A 64 -3.50 32.73 2.56
N LEU A 65 -2.63 32.13 3.38
CA LEU A 65 -2.00 32.77 4.54
C LEU A 65 -0.59 33.34 4.23
N GLY A 66 -0.14 33.25 2.98
CA GLY A 66 1.27 33.37 2.59
C GLY A 66 1.60 34.42 1.53
N ASP A 67 0.98 35.61 1.54
CA ASP A 67 1.46 36.79 0.78
C ASP A 67 2.30 37.74 1.64
N GLU A 68 3.27 37.22 2.41
CA GLU A 68 4.42 38.01 2.88
C GLU A 68 5.45 37.14 3.59
N SER A 69 6.26 36.38 2.85
CA SER A 69 7.68 36.11 3.13
C SER A 69 8.27 35.16 2.06
N ASP A 70 8.72 35.77 0.97
CA ASP A 70 9.73 35.22 0.08
C ASP A 70 11.01 34.98 0.90
N GLU A 71 11.30 33.73 1.31
CA GLU A 71 12.67 33.20 1.45
C GLU A 71 12.65 31.68 1.21
N GLY A 72 13.28 31.28 0.10
CA GLY A 72 13.18 29.95 -0.48
C GLY A 72 13.63 28.80 0.42
N LEU A 73 12.77 27.79 0.53
CA LEU A 73 13.15 26.48 1.04
C LEU A 73 13.87 25.70 -0.06
N VAL A 74 15.20 25.76 -0.04
CA VAL A 74 16.05 24.88 -0.85
C VAL A 74 15.91 23.46 -0.32
N ILE A 75 15.10 22.63 -1.00
CA ILE A 75 15.11 21.19 -0.80
C ILE A 75 16.41 20.66 -1.42
N GLN A 76 17.37 20.27 -0.58
CA GLN A 76 18.54 19.56 -1.08
C GLN A 76 18.14 18.16 -1.53
N PRO A 77 18.58 17.69 -2.71
CA PRO A 77 18.32 16.33 -3.13
C PRO A 77 19.00 15.38 -2.15
N VAL A 78 18.22 14.47 -1.56
CA VAL A 78 18.79 13.34 -0.85
C VAL A 78 19.58 12.53 -1.87
N SER A 79 20.89 12.44 -1.67
CA SER A 79 21.75 11.60 -2.50
C SER A 79 21.25 10.16 -2.37
N ASP A 80 20.94 9.60 -3.54
CA ASP A 80 20.65 8.19 -3.78
C ASP A 80 21.82 7.33 -3.25
N GLU A 81 21.75 6.94 -1.98
CA GLU A 81 22.58 5.86 -1.44
C GLU A 81 21.78 4.57 -1.58
N VAL A 82 21.69 4.09 -2.83
CA VAL A 82 21.52 2.67 -3.10
C VAL A 82 22.73 1.96 -2.51
N ALA A 83 22.64 1.62 -1.22
CA ALA A 83 23.41 0.57 -0.62
C ALA A 83 23.05 -0.72 -1.37
N SER A 84 23.73 -0.94 -2.50
CA SER A 84 23.84 -2.23 -3.16
C SER A 84 24.37 -3.18 -2.10
N THR A 85 23.48 -3.88 -1.42
CA THR A 85 23.85 -5.13 -0.80
C THR A 85 24.28 -6.04 -1.95
N PRO A 86 25.54 -6.49 -2.03
CA PRO A 86 25.83 -7.60 -2.91
C PRO A 86 25.02 -8.77 -2.37
N LEU A 87 23.99 -9.16 -3.11
CA LEU A 87 23.38 -10.47 -3.00
C LEU A 87 24.49 -11.49 -3.27
N THR A 88 25.15 -11.95 -2.21
CA THR A 88 25.94 -13.17 -2.29
C THR A 88 24.93 -14.27 -2.54
N ALA A 89 24.74 -14.60 -3.81
CA ALA A 89 24.15 -15.87 -4.18
C ALA A 89 25.12 -16.93 -3.65
N GLU A 90 24.81 -17.46 -2.46
CA GLU A 90 25.37 -18.72 -2.02
C GLU A 90 24.91 -19.75 -3.05
N ASP A 91 25.88 -20.15 -3.85
CA ASP A 91 25.83 -21.19 -4.87
C ASP A 91 25.31 -22.49 -4.24
N ASP A 92 24.04 -22.75 -4.55
CA ASP A 92 23.49 -24.05 -4.94
C ASP A 92 24.49 -25.22 -4.86
N THR A 93 24.45 -26.03 -3.79
CA THR A 93 24.77 -27.48 -3.86
C THR A 93 24.27 -28.21 -2.61
N ALA A 94 22.97 -28.48 -2.54
CA ALA A 94 22.36 -29.60 -1.81
C ALA A 94 20.87 -29.57 -2.20
N ASP A 95 20.36 -30.47 -3.02
CA ASP A 95 20.17 -31.88 -2.70
C ASP A 95 19.51 -32.56 -3.93
N GLU A 96 19.60 -33.88 -4.00
CA GLU A 96 18.86 -34.77 -4.91
C GLU A 96 19.50 -35.13 -6.27
N THR A 97 20.42 -36.09 -6.25
CA THR A 97 20.36 -37.19 -7.23
C THR A 97 20.71 -38.52 -6.59
N GLY A 98 19.69 -39.37 -6.47
CA GLY A 98 19.76 -40.78 -6.85
C GLY A 98 20.46 -41.75 -5.89
N GLU A 99 19.65 -42.60 -5.25
CA GLU A 99 20.07 -43.90 -4.75
C GLU A 99 20.89 -44.68 -5.80
N PRO A 100 22.07 -45.25 -5.46
CA PRO A 100 22.62 -46.34 -6.25
C PRO A 100 21.92 -47.65 -5.89
N VAL A 101 21.13 -48.15 -6.82
CA VAL A 101 20.59 -49.52 -6.87
C VAL A 101 21.73 -50.54 -6.72
N SER A 102 21.48 -51.60 -5.94
CA SER A 102 22.39 -52.69 -5.62
C SER A 102 22.98 -53.45 -6.82
N ALA A 103 24.24 -53.90 -6.67
CA ALA A 103 24.75 -55.19 -7.18
C ALA A 103 25.96 -55.64 -6.35
#